data_AF-A0AAX3W0R4-F1
#
_entry.id   AF-A0AAX3W0R4-F1
#
_cell.length_a   1.000
_cell.length_b   1.000
_cell.length_c   1.000
_cell.angle_alpha   90.00
_cell.angle_beta   90.00
_cell.angle_gamma   90.00
#
_symmetry.space_group_name_H-M   'P 1'
#
loop_
_entity.id
_entity.type
_entity.pdbx_description
1 polymer ?
#
loop_
_entity_poly.entity_id
_entity_poly.type
_entity_poly.pdbx_seq_one_letter_code
_entity_poly.pdbx_strand_id
1 'polypeptide(L)' 'MNKKKKSFITMATEFVLLNIVALLFLVGLISIDIGSFLRFGVEIGLMVTGISFICIALIIQHEKTLKK' A
#
# COMPACT_ATOMS: atom_id res chain seq x y z
N MET A 1 31.86 -9.04 -4.15
CA MET A 1 30.52 -8.49 -3.82
C MET A 1 30.57 -7.89 -2.41
N ASN A 2 30.35 -6.58 -2.27
CA ASN A 2 30.62 -5.82 -1.04
C ASN A 2 29.70 -6.26 0.12
N LYS A 3 30.27 -6.66 1.28
CA LYS A 3 29.54 -7.22 2.44
C LYS A 3 28.37 -6.32 2.91
N LYS A 4 28.49 -4.99 2.75
CA LYS A 4 27.40 -4.04 3.04
C LYS A 4 26.17 -4.27 2.17
N LYS A 5 26.34 -4.52 0.86
CA LYS A 5 25.23 -4.72 -0.09
C LYS A 5 24.40 -5.96 0.23
N LYS A 6 25.05 -7.02 0.75
CA LYS A 6 24.36 -8.25 1.19
C LYS A 6 23.49 -7.99 2.42
N SER A 7 23.97 -7.20 3.38
CA SER A 7 23.22 -6.80 4.58
C SER A 7 21.94 -6.02 4.28
N PHE A 8 21.99 -5.07 3.33
CA PHE A 8 20.82 -4.27 2.95
C PHE A 8 19.74 -5.11 2.25
N ILE A 9 20.14 -6.07 1.41
CA ILE A 9 19.19 -6.93 0.70
C ILE A 9 18.46 -7.84 1.69
N THR A 10 19.16 -8.43 2.66
CA THR A 10 18.52 -9.26 3.70
C THR A 10 17.52 -8.48 4.53
N MET A 11 17.90 -7.27 4.98
CA MET A 11 17.01 -6.39 5.74
C MET A 11 15.78 -5.92 4.95
N ALA A 12 15.96 -5.59 3.67
CA ALA A 12 14.85 -5.24 2.79
C ALA A 12 13.91 -6.43 2.55
N THR A 13 14.46 -7.64 2.41
CA THR A 13 13.67 -8.85 2.17
C THR A 13 12.84 -9.22 3.41
N GLU A 14 13.43 -9.11 4.60
CA GLU A 14 12.72 -9.30 5.87
C GLU A 14 11.60 -8.26 6.06
N PHE A 15 11.87 -6.99 5.74
CA PHE A 15 10.85 -5.93 5.81
C PHE A 15 9.68 -6.20 4.84
N VAL A 16 9.97 -6.63 3.62
CA VAL A 16 8.95 -6.97 2.63
C VAL A 16 8.13 -8.17 3.07
N LEU A 17 8.77 -9.23 3.59
CA LEU A 17 8.07 -10.42 4.08
C LEU A 17 7.18 -10.11 5.28
N LEU A 18 7.65 -9.28 6.23
CA LEU A 18 6.89 -8.86 7.40
C LEU A 18 5.68 -7.98 7.05
N ASN A 19 5.76 -7.22 5.96
CA ASN A 19 4.71 -6.29 5.53
C ASN A 19 4.02 -6.72 4.22
N ILE A 20 4.15 -7.99 3.83
CA ILE A 20 3.72 -8.46 2.51
C ILE A 20 2.22 -8.26 2.29
N VAL A 21 1.41 -8.46 3.33
CA VAL A 21 -0.05 -8.25 3.30
C VAL A 21 -0.39 -6.79 3.03
N ALA A 22 0.30 -5.85 3.69
CA ALA A 22 0.10 -4.42 3.49
C ALA A 22 0.56 -3.98 2.08
N LEU A 23 1.64 -4.56 1.57
CA LEU A 23 2.11 -4.32 0.20
C LEU A 23 1.13 -4.84 -0.85
N LEU A 24 0.58 -6.05 -0.67
CA LEU A 24 -0.46 -6.63 -1.54
C LEU A 24 -1.73 -5.77 -1.53
N PHE A 25 -2.14 -5.29 -0.35
CA PHE A 25 -3.25 -4.37 -0.22
C PHE A 25 -3.02 -3.07 -1.00
N LEU A 26 -1.83 -2.48 -0.88
CA LEU A 26 -1.47 -1.26 -1.57
C LEU A 26 -1.45 -1.45 -3.10
N VAL A 27 -0.89 -2.56 -3.59
CA VAL A 27 -0.87 -2.90 -5.03
C VAL A 27 -2.29 -3.09 -5.57
N GLY A 28 -3.15 -3.76 -4.81
CA GLY A 28 -4.57 -3.91 -5.14
C GLY A 28 -5.29 -2.56 -5.24
N LEU A 29 -5.05 -1.67 -4.26
CA LEU A 29 -5.62 -0.33 -4.25
C LEU A 29 -5.22 0.49 -5.48
N ILE A 30 -3.93 0.48 -5.83
CA ILE A 30 -3.40 1.19 -7.00
C ILE A 30 -4.02 0.64 -8.29
N SER A 31 -4.18 -0.69 -8.38
CA SER A 31 -4.79 -1.33 -9.55
C SER A 31 -6.26 -0.93 -9.74
N ILE A 32 -7.01 -0.81 -8.64
CA ILE A 32 -8.40 -0.35 -8.65
C ILE A 32 -8.49 1.13 -9.07
N ASP A 33 -7.62 1.99 -8.52
CA ASP A 33 -7.56 3.41 -8.89
C ASP A 33 -7.25 3.57 -10.39
N ILE A 34 -6.18 2.92 -10.89
CA ILE A 34 -5.80 2.99 -12.30
C ILE A 34 -6.93 2.46 -13.20
N GLY A 35 -7.51 1.31 -12.85
CA GLY A 35 -8.63 0.73 -13.60
C GLY A 35 -9.84 1.66 -13.65
N SER A 36 -10.09 2.40 -12.57
CA SER A 36 -11.20 3.34 -12.48
C SER A 36 -10.99 4.55 -13.39
N PHE A 37 -9.78 5.13 -13.40
CA PHE A 37 -9.45 6.21 -14.33
C PHE A 37 -9.53 5.79 -15.80
N LEU A 38 -9.05 4.59 -16.14
CA LEU A 38 -9.04 4.09 -17.51
C LEU A 38 -10.45 3.77 -18.04
N ARG A 39 -11.35 3.26 -17.19
CA ARG A 39 -12.66 2.77 -17.62
C ARG A 39 -13.76 3.82 -17.49
N PHE A 40 -13.73 4.63 -16.45
CA PHE A 40 -14.83 5.51 -16.06
C PHE A 40 -14.48 7.00 -16.14
N GLY A 41 -13.23 7.34 -16.45
CA GLY A 41 -12.77 8.71 -16.57
C GLY A 41 -12.42 9.37 -15.24
N VAL A 42 -12.15 10.67 -15.29
CA VAL A 42 -11.53 11.43 -14.19
C VAL A 42 -12.46 11.58 -12.99
N GLU A 43 -13.76 11.82 -13.20
CA GLU A 43 -14.70 12.06 -12.10
C GLU A 43 -14.88 10.83 -11.20
N ILE A 44 -15.11 9.66 -11.80
CA ILE A 44 -15.25 8.41 -11.06
C ILE A 44 -13.88 7.96 -10.51
N GLY A 45 -12.80 8.15 -11.26
CA GLY A 45 -11.44 7.88 -10.78
C GLY A 45 -11.12 8.65 -9.49
N LEU A 46 -11.44 9.94 -9.44
CA LEU A 46 -11.25 10.78 -8.25
C LEU A 46 -12.11 10.33 -7.06
N MET A 47 -13.35 9.91 -7.30
CA MET A 47 -14.20 9.34 -6.23
C MET A 47 -13.57 8.07 -5.65
N VAL A 48 -13.09 7.17 -6.51
CA VAL A 48 -12.46 5.92 -6.09
C VAL A 48 -11.16 6.18 -5.32
N THR A 49 -10.32 7.11 -5.77
CA THR A 49 -9.14 7.56 -5.03
C THR A 49 -9.51 8.16 -3.67
N GLY A 50 -10.60 8.91 -3.57
CA GLY A 50 -11.11 9.42 -2.29
C GLY A 50 -11.49 8.30 -1.32
N ILE A 51 -12.20 7.27 -1.79
CA ILE A 51 -12.57 6.10 -1.00
C ILE A 51 -11.32 5.32 -0.56
N SER A 52 -10.37 5.13 -1.48
CA SER A 52 -9.06 4.54 -1.23
C SER A 52 -8.34 5.23 -0.05
N PHE A 53 -8.32 6.57 -0.02
CA PHE A 53 -7.72 7.31 1.10
C PHE A 53 -8.48 7.16 2.42
N ILE A 54 -9.82 7.13 2.39
CA ILE A 54 -10.63 6.90 3.59
C ILE A 54 -10.30 5.52 4.18
N CYS A 55 -10.22 4.48 3.35
CA CYS A 55 -9.84 3.14 3.78
C CYS A 55 -8.46 3.11 4.44
N ILE A 56 -7.46 3.75 3.83
CA ILE A 56 -6.11 3.86 4.41
C ILE A 56 -6.15 4.57 5.77
N ALA A 57 -6.87 5.69 5.87
CA ALA A 57 -6.99 6.45 7.11
C ALA A 57 -7.62 5.61 8.24
N LEU A 58 -8.67 4.84 7.93
CA LEU A 58 -9.31 3.93 8.89
C LEU A 58 -8.37 2.83 9.36
N ILE A 59 -7.58 2.23 8.45
CA ILE A 59 -6.59 1.22 8.80
C ILE A 59 -5.54 1.80 9.75
N ILE A 60 -4.98 2.98 9.42
CA ILE A 60 -3.99 3.66 10.27
C ILE A 60 -4.58 3.99 11.64
N GLN A 61 -5.83 4.46 11.70
CA GLN A 61 -6.49 4.78 12.96
C GLN A 61 -6.77 3.54 13.80
N HIS A 62 -7.17 2.43 13.18
CA HIS A 62 -7.36 1.15 13.84
C HIS A 62 -6.03 0.62 14.41
N GLU A 63 -4.95 0.64 13.63
CA GLU A 63 -3.62 0.23 14.11
C GLU A 63 -3.13 1.06 15.29
N LYS A 64 -3.34 2.39 15.26
CA LYS A 64 -3.00 3.28 16.38
C LYS A 64 -3.80 2.97 17.64
N THR A 65 -5.04 2.52 17.48
CA THR A 65 -5.92 2.16 18.61
C THR A 65 -5.51 0.82 19.24
N LEU A 66 -5.07 -0.14 18.41
CA LEU A 66 -4.58 -1.45 18.88
C LEU A 66 -3.21 -1.39 19.57
N LYS A 67 -2.37 -0.40 19.22
CA LYS A 67 -1.03 -0.21 19.81
C LYS A 67 -1.02 0.64 21.09
N LYS A 68 -2.19 1.02 21.60
CA LYS A 68 -2.37 1.79 22.84
C LYS A 68 -2.70 0.86 24.01
#